data_AF-A0A5J4Q0F4-F1
#
_entry.id   AF-A0A5J4Q0F4-F1
#
_cell.length_a   1.000
_cell.length_b   1.000
_cell.length_c   1.000
_cell.angle_alpha   90.00
_cell.angle_beta   90.00
_cell.angle_gamma   90.00
#
_symmetry.space_group_name_H-M   'P 1'
#
loop_
_entity.id
_entity.type
_entity.pdbx_description
1 polymer ?
#
loop_
_entity_poly.entity_id
_entity_poly.type
_entity_poly.pdbx_seq_one_letter_code
_entity_poly.pdbx_strand_id
1 'polypeptide(L)'
;MNKIYADGGYRGELAERVKNLFGWEMVITLRSDKSTDFKPLPKRWVVERTFSWFENFRRLTKNYEYTISSSQAMIYLAFIALMLNKTTFL
;
A
#
# COMPACT_ATOMS: atom_id res chain seq x y z
N MET A 1 -15.62 3.53 -13.53
CA MET A 1 -14.31 4.24 -13.50
C MET A 1 -13.63 3.88 -12.20
N ASN A 2 -12.48 3.20 -12.24
CA ASN A 2 -11.80 2.73 -11.04
C ASN A 2 -11.04 3.88 -10.36
N LYS A 3 -11.07 3.91 -9.03
CA LYS A 3 -10.43 4.96 -8.22
C LYS A 3 -9.23 4.39 -7.47
N ILE A 4 -8.12 5.13 -7.47
CA ILE A 4 -6.92 4.83 -6.68
C ILE A 4 -6.71 5.95 -5.67
N TYR A 5 -6.52 5.61 -4.40
CA TYR A 5 -6.17 6.58 -3.37
C TYR A 5 -4.66 6.71 -3.26
N ALA A 6 -4.16 7.95 -3.25
CA ALA A 6 -2.73 8.24 -3.12
C ALA A 6 -2.50 9.40 -2.13
N ASP A 7 -1.29 9.52 -1.59
CA ASP A 7 -0.92 10.65 -0.74
C ASP A 7 -0.50 11.88 -1.56
N GLY A 8 -0.21 12.97 -0.86
CA GLY A 8 0.17 14.25 -1.46
C GLY A 8 1.47 14.24 -2.27
N GLY A 9 2.33 13.22 -2.13
CA GLY A 9 3.57 13.09 -2.89
C GLY A 9 3.37 12.63 -4.34
N TYR A 10 2.21 12.04 -4.64
CA TYR A 10 1.88 11.52 -5.97
C TYR A 10 1.11 12.52 -6.86
N ARG A 11 1.18 13.82 -6.52
CA ARG A 11 0.58 14.89 -7.35
C ARG A 11 1.35 15.04 -8.67
N GLY A 12 0.65 15.53 -9.69
CA GLY A 12 1.26 15.92 -10.96
C GLY A 12 1.25 14.82 -12.02
N GLU A 13 2.35 14.71 -12.76
CA GLU A 13 2.47 13.91 -13.99
C GLU A 13 2.00 12.46 -13.83
N LEU A 14 2.24 11.85 -12.67
CA LEU A 14 1.82 10.48 -12.42
C LEU A 14 0.30 10.30 -12.43
N ALA A 15 -0.44 11.22 -11.81
CA ALA A 15 -1.90 11.15 -11.79
C ALA A 15 -2.48 11.31 -13.20
N GLU A 16 -1.90 12.20 -14.01
CA GLU A 16 -2.27 12.38 -15.41
C GLU A 16 -1.93 11.15 -16.26
N ARG A 17 -0.74 10.58 -16.10
CA ARG A 17 -0.34 9.35 -16.80
C ARG A 17 -1.24 8.18 -16.46
N VAL A 18 -1.61 8.00 -15.19
CA VAL A 18 -2.53 6.94 -14.78
C VAL A 18 -3.91 7.12 -15.39
N LYS A 19 -4.40 8.36 -15.46
CA LYS A 19 -5.67 8.69 -16.12
C LYS A 19 -5.61 8.39 -17.63
N ASN A 20 -4.52 8.77 -18.30
CA ASN A 20 -4.38 8.61 -19.75
C ASN A 20 -4.14 7.15 -20.17
N LEU A 21 -3.35 6.40 -19.40
CA LEU A 21 -3.00 5.01 -19.73
C LEU A 21 -4.08 4.02 -19.32
N PHE A 22 -4.71 4.22 -18.16
CA PHE A 22 -5.60 3.23 -17.56
C PHE A 22 -7.05 3.71 -17.38
N GLY A 23 -7.33 4.99 -17.61
CA GLY A 23 -8.66 5.57 -17.37
C GLY A 23 -9.05 5.61 -15.89
N TRP A 24 -8.06 5.56 -14.99
CA TRP A 24 -8.29 5.50 -13.54
C TRP A 24 -8.15 6.89 -12.92
N GLU A 25 -9.03 7.18 -11.96
CA GLU A 25 -8.99 8.44 -11.22
C GLU A 25 -8.10 8.27 -9.98
N MET A 26 -7.04 9.07 -9.89
CA MET A 26 -6.19 9.11 -8.69
C MET A 26 -6.72 10.17 -7.72
N VAL A 27 -7.31 9.71 -6.62
CA VAL A 27 -7.85 10.55 -5.54
C VAL A 27 -6.74 10.82 -4.54
N ILE A 28 -6.20 12.04 -4.59
CA ILE A 28 -5.12 12.48 -3.72
C ILE A 28 -5.70 12.92 -2.38
N THR A 29 -5.35 12.20 -1.32
CA THR A 29 -5.85 12.45 0.04
C THR A 29 -4.83 13.27 0.81
N LEU A 30 -5.18 14.52 1.10
CA LEU A 30 -4.31 15.46 1.82
C LEU A 30 -4.67 15.51 3.29
N ARG A 31 -3.65 15.71 4.13
CA ARG A 31 -3.87 16.05 5.53
C ARG A 31 -4.43 17.47 5.58
N SER A 32 -5.44 17.68 6.41
CA SER A 32 -5.89 19.04 6.74
C SER A 32 -4.87 19.61 7.73
N ASP A 33 -4.05 20.56 7.30
CA ASP A 33 -2.96 21.16 8.10
C ASP A 33 -3.45 22.00 9.30
N LYS A 34 -4.77 22.09 9.52
CA LYS A 34 -5.40 22.96 10.52
C LYS A 34 -5.85 22.25 11.81
N SER A 35 -5.71 20.93 11.94
CA SER A 35 -6.09 20.23 13.18
C SER A 35 -4.88 19.87 14.04
N THR A 36 -4.91 20.33 15.29
CA THR A 36 -4.02 19.84 16.37
C THR A 36 -4.23 18.36 16.68
N ASP A 37 -5.41 17.83 16.37
CA ASP A 37 -5.76 16.42 16.59
C ASP A 37 -5.34 15.52 15.43
N PHE A 38 -4.92 14.29 15.76
CA PHE A 38 -4.67 13.24 14.78
C PHE A 38 -5.98 12.72 14.20
N LYS A 39 -6.24 13.01 12.92
CA LYS A 39 -7.36 12.43 12.17
C LYS A 39 -6.82 11.42 11.14
N PRO A 40 -7.17 10.13 11.24
CA PRO A 40 -6.79 9.13 10.25
C PRO A 40 -7.28 9.52 8.86
N LEU A 41 -6.41 9.44 7.85
CA LEU A 41 -6.81 9.71 6.47
C LEU A 41 -7.71 8.56 5.96
N PRO A 42 -8.80 8.87 5.23
CA PRO A 42 -9.67 7.85 4.65
C PRO A 42 -8.86 6.82 3.84
N LYS A 43 -9.13 5.52 4.05
CA LYS A 43 -8.53 4.35 3.35
C LYS A 43 -7.01 4.15 3.54
N ARG A 44 -6.24 5.15 3.99
CA ARG A 44 -4.79 5.03 4.24
C ARG A 44 -4.46 3.92 5.25
N TRP A 45 -5.32 3.76 6.26
CA TRP A 45 -5.17 2.71 7.26
C TRP A 45 -5.11 1.30 6.67
N VAL A 46 -5.71 1.04 5.49
CA VAL A 46 -5.71 -0.30 4.86
C VAL A 46 -4.29 -0.66 4.42
N VAL A 47 -3.58 0.31 3.83
CA VAL A 47 -2.21 0.15 3.37
C VAL A 47 -1.27 0.01 4.57
N GLU A 48 -1.38 0.92 5.54
CA GLU A 48 -0.56 0.90 6.76
C GLU A 48 -0.77 -0.40 7.56
N ARG A 49 -2.01 -0.89 7.66
CA ARG A 49 -2.33 -2.18 8.28
C ARG A 49 -1.65 -3.35 7.55
N THR A 50 -1.61 -3.30 6.22
CA THR A 50 -0.94 -4.34 5.43
C THR A 50 0.56 -4.36 5.71
N PHE A 51 1.19 -3.19 5.80
CA PHE A 51 2.60 -3.08 6.19
C PHE A 51 2.85 -3.52 7.63
N SER A 52 1.97 -3.18 8.58
CA SER A 52 2.07 -3.66 9.97
C SER A 52 2.02 -5.19 10.06
N TRP A 53 1.25 -5.86 9.20
CA TRP A 53 1.29 -7.32 9.13
C TRP A 53 2.65 -7.86 8.68
N PHE A 54 3.35 -7.16 7.78
CA PHE A 54 4.71 -7.54 7.37
C PHE A 54 5.77 -7.39 8.43
N GLU A 55 5.56 -6.55 9.44
CA GLU A 55 6.49 -6.44 10.57
C GLU A 55 6.61 -7.78 11.33
N ASN A 56 5.59 -8.64 11.28
CA ASN A 56 5.63 -9.98 11.86
C ASN A 56 6.47 -10.98 11.03
N PHE A 57 6.78 -10.65 9.77
CA PHE A 57 7.63 -11.47 8.91
C PHE A 57 9.07 -10.97 9.01
N ARG A 58 9.83 -11.52 9.97
CA ARG A 58 11.24 -11.14 10.23
C ARG A 58 12.12 -11.12 8.97
N ARG A 59 11.81 -11.95 7.96
CA ARG A 59 12.55 -12.01 6.69
C ARG A 59 12.33 -10.77 5.80
N LEU A 60 11.23 -10.05 5.98
CA LEU A 60 10.91 -8.82 5.24
C LEU A 60 11.43 -7.54 5.91
N THR A 61 11.94 -7.61 7.15
CA THR A 61 12.44 -6.43 7.88
C THR A 61 13.60 -5.74 7.14
N LYS A 62 14.41 -6.50 6.40
CA LYS A 62 15.46 -5.98 5.51
C LYS A 62 15.45 -6.78 4.23
N ASN A 63 15.85 -6.16 3.11
CA ASN A 63 16.05 -6.91 1.89
C ASN A 63 17.36 -7.71 1.97
N TYR A 64 17.24 -9.01 2.28
CA TYR A 64 18.37 -9.93 2.35
C TYR A 64 18.68 -10.60 1.00
N GLU A 65 17.77 -10.47 0.03
CA GLU A 65 17.84 -11.21 -1.21
C GLU A 65 18.82 -10.56 -2.19
N TYR A 66 19.60 -11.39 -2.89
CA TYR A 66 20.59 -10.91 -3.86
C TYR A 66 19.94 -10.34 -5.12
N THR A 67 18.81 -10.92 -5.55
CA THR A 67 18.08 -10.50 -6.75
C THR A 67 16.73 -9.88 -6.39
N ILE A 68 16.29 -8.94 -7.23
CA ILE A 68 14.96 -8.34 -7.12
C ILE A 68 13.88 -9.42 -7.21
N SER A 69 14.03 -10.39 -8.11
CA SER A 69 13.08 -11.49 -8.28
C SER A 69 12.92 -12.33 -7.02
N SER A 70 14.02 -12.63 -6.30
CA SER A 70 13.95 -13.34 -5.02
C SER A 70 13.30 -12.49 -3.93
N SER A 71 13.63 -11.19 -3.86
CA SER A 71 12.99 -10.24 -2.94
C SER A 71 11.48 -10.17 -3.14
N GLN A 72 11.05 -10.08 -4.40
CA GLN A 72 9.65 -10.06 -4.78
C GLN A 72 8.95 -11.38 -4.42
N ALA A 73 9.60 -12.54 -4.64
CA ALA A 73 9.07 -13.84 -4.24
C ALA A 73 8.83 -13.92 -2.72
N MET A 74 9.74 -13.36 -1.90
CA MET A 74 9.57 -13.32 -0.44
C MET A 74 8.33 -12.51 -0.02
N ILE A 75 8.06 -11.38 -0.68
CA ILE A 75 6.86 -10.57 -0.44
C ILE A 75 5.60 -11.36 -0.79
N TYR A 76 5.60 -12.08 -1.92
CA TYR A 76 4.46 -12.91 -2.31
C TYR A 76 4.21 -14.06 -1.34
N LEU A 77 5.25 -14.73 -0.86
CA LEU A 77 5.11 -15.78 0.15
C LEU A 77 4.49 -15.24 1.45
N ALA A 78 4.90 -14.06 1.90
CA ALA A 78 4.32 -13.43 3.09
C ALA A 78 2.82 -13.10 2.89
N PHE A 79 2.45 -12.57 1.72
CA PHE A 79 1.04 -12.33 1.38
C PHE A 79 0.23 -13.62 1.34
N ILE A 80 0.74 -14.69 0.72
CA ILE A 80 0.05 -16.00 0.67
C ILE A 80 -0.19 -16.51 2.09
N ALA A 81 0.83 -16.49 2.95
CA ALA A 81 0.70 -16.90 4.36
C ALA A 81 -0.32 -16.04 5.13
N LEU A 82 -0.32 -14.72 4.92
CA LEU A 82 -1.31 -13.81 5.53
C LEU A 82 -2.73 -14.11 5.07
N MET A 83 -2.93 -14.33 3.77
CA MET A 83 -4.23 -14.63 3.21
C MET A 83 -4.75 -15.96 3.74
N LEU A 84 -3.94 -17.01 3.72
CA LEU A 84 -4.31 -18.33 4.28
C LEU A 84 -4.75 -18.20 5.75
N ASN A 85 -3.98 -17.51 6.59
CA ASN A 85 -4.33 -17.32 7.99
C ASN A 85 -5.61 -16.48 8.22
N LYS A 86 -6.01 -15.65 7.25
CA LYS A 86 -7.20 -14.80 7.35
C LYS A 86 -8.44 -15.41 6.71
N THR A 87 -8.28 -16.25 5.69
CA THR A 87 -9.39 -16.93 5.00
C THR A 87 -9.87 -18.17 5.75
N THR A 88 -9.08 -18.72 6.68
CA THR A 88 -9.42 -19.94 7.45
C THR A 88 -10.46 -19.69 8.57
N PHE A 89 -11.30 -18.65 8.42
CA PHE A 89 -12.45 -18.35 9.29
C PHE A 89 -13.78 -18.32 8.50
N LEU A 90 -13.89 -19.15 7.47
CA LEU A 90 -15.17 -19.55 6.87
C LEU A 90 -15.37 -21.05 7.08
#